data_AF-A0A6C1XYU8-F1
#
_entry.id   AF-A0A6C1XYU8-F1
#
_cell.length_a   1.000
_cell.length_b   1.000
_cell.length_c   1.000
_cell.angle_alpha   90.00
_cell.angle_beta   90.00
_cell.angle_gamma   90.00
#
_symmetry.space_group_name_H-M   'P 1'
#
loop_
_entity.id
_entity.type
_entity.pdbx_description
1 polymer ?
#
loop_
_entity_poly.entity_id
_entity_poly.type
_entity_poly.pdbx_seq_one_letter_code
_entity_poly.pdbx_strand_id
1 'polypeptide(L)'
;MAKLMNNKLKKEIIDFAHSIGIDSIGFTTADPFDELKQKLEEYHAKGYASGFEESNISLRTEPKLSLPSARSIIAIAVGYPNKLKGAPKSVKGDRRGMFARASWG
;
A
#
# COMPACT_ATOMS: atom_id res chain seq x y z
N MET A 1 4.41 -16.19 -28.31
CA MET A 1 5.58 -15.34 -27.97
C MET A 1 5.28 -14.31 -26.88
N ALA A 2 4.28 -13.41 -27.00
CA ALA A 2 4.00 -12.37 -25.99
C ALA A 2 3.69 -12.88 -24.56
N LYS A 3 2.96 -14.00 -24.41
CA LYS A 3 2.65 -14.61 -23.10
C LYS A 3 3.88 -15.22 -22.39
N LEU A 4 4.86 -15.73 -23.14
CA LEU A 4 6.12 -16.24 -22.58
C LEU A 4 7.04 -15.09 -22.13
N MET A 5 7.08 -14.00 -22.90
CA MET A 5 7.93 -12.83 -22.64
C MET A 5 7.48 -12.07 -21.38
N ASN A 6 6.16 -11.99 -21.14
CA ASN A 6 5.59 -11.39 -19.94
C ASN A 6 5.92 -12.20 -18.67
N ASN A 7 5.98 -13.53 -18.77
CA ASN A 7 6.36 -14.38 -17.64
C ASN A 7 7.84 -14.25 -17.27
N LYS A 8 8.74 -14.05 -18.25
CA LYS A 8 10.16 -13.85 -17.98
C LYS A 8 10.41 -12.52 -17.24
N LEU A 9 9.89 -11.41 -17.77
CA LEU A 9 10.04 -10.10 -17.14
C LEU A 9 9.41 -10.08 -15.74
N LYS A 10 8.20 -10.63 -15.58
CA LYS A 10 7.54 -10.74 -14.28
C LYS A 10 8.41 -11.49 -13.27
N LYS A 11 9.06 -12.58 -13.68
CA LYS A 11 9.98 -13.33 -12.82
C LYS A 11 11.23 -12.51 -12.45
N GLU A 12 11.86 -11.83 -13.41
CA GLU A 12 13.02 -10.97 -13.16
C GLU A 12 12.68 -9.85 -12.16
N ILE A 13 11.49 -9.25 -12.26
CA ILE A 13 11.01 -8.25 -11.30
C ILE A 13 10.83 -8.85 -9.90
N ILE A 14 10.23 -10.04 -9.79
CA ILE A 14 10.05 -10.72 -8.48
C ILE A 14 11.39 -11.03 -7.84
N ASP A 15 12.30 -11.63 -8.62
CA ASP A 15 13.62 -12.04 -8.14
C ASP A 15 14.43 -10.80 -7.69
N PHE A 16 14.37 -9.70 -8.45
CA PHE A 16 15.01 -8.43 -8.07
C PHE A 16 14.36 -7.80 -6.83
N ALA A 17 13.03 -7.79 -6.74
CA ALA A 17 12.31 -7.24 -5.59
C ALA A 17 12.75 -7.90 -4.28
N HIS A 18 12.81 -9.24 -4.25
CA HIS A 18 13.31 -9.96 -3.07
C HIS A 18 14.78 -9.65 -2.78
N SER A 19 15.61 -9.48 -3.82
CA SER A 19 17.03 -9.14 -3.63
C SER A 19 17.28 -7.78 -2.96
N ILE A 20 16.33 -6.85 -3.07
CA ILE A 20 16.41 -5.51 -2.48
C ILE A 20 15.60 -5.36 -1.18
N GLY A 21 15.08 -6.44 -0.61
CA GLY A 21 14.38 -6.43 0.68
C GLY A 21 12.89 -6.11 0.60
N ILE A 22 12.24 -6.27 -0.56
CA ILE A 22 10.77 -6.34 -0.62
C ILE A 22 10.34 -7.73 -0.14
N ASP A 23 9.53 -7.81 0.91
CA ASP A 23 9.10 -9.08 1.51
C ASP A 23 8.01 -9.79 0.69
N SER A 24 7.15 -9.02 0.01
CA SER A 24 6.09 -9.56 -0.82
C SER A 24 5.76 -8.65 -1.99
N ILE A 25 5.41 -9.26 -3.13
CA ILE A 25 5.11 -8.56 -4.38
C ILE A 25 3.94 -9.24 -5.10
N GLY A 26 3.03 -8.43 -5.63
CA GLY A 26 1.83 -8.84 -6.37
C GLY A 26 1.62 -8.00 -7.62
N PHE A 27 0.81 -8.50 -8.55
CA PHE A 27 0.55 -7.86 -9.83
C PHE A 27 -0.94 -7.92 -10.13
N THR A 28 -1.51 -6.81 -10.57
CA THR A 28 -2.90 -6.72 -11.04
C THR A 28 -3.00 -5.84 -12.29
N THR A 29 -4.19 -5.74 -12.89
CA THR A 29 -4.44 -4.85 -14.04
C THR A 29 -4.53 -3.39 -13.60
N ALA A 30 -4.54 -2.47 -14.57
CA ALA A 30 -4.83 -1.04 -14.34
C ALA A 30 -6.29 -0.69 -14.66
N ASP A 31 -7.20 -1.65 -14.47
CA ASP A 31 -8.63 -1.43 -14.63
C ASP A 31 -9.19 -0.65 -13.43
N PRO A 32 -10.33 0.05 -13.59
CA PRO A 32 -10.97 0.76 -12.49
C PRO A 32 -11.34 -0.14 -11.31
N PHE A 33 -11.28 0.42 -10.10
CA PHE A 33 -11.73 -0.23 -8.87
C PHE A 33 -13.20 0.08 -8.59
N ASP A 34 -14.11 -0.44 -9.41
CA ASP A 34 -15.54 -0.08 -9.37
C ASP A 34 -16.21 -0.36 -8.02
N GLU A 35 -15.93 -1.52 -7.40
CA GLU A 35 -16.47 -1.86 -6.07
C GLU A 35 -15.97 -0.88 -4.99
N LEU A 36 -14.71 -0.43 -5.10
CA LEU A 36 -14.15 0.55 -4.16
C LEU A 36 -14.79 1.92 -4.38
N LYS A 37 -15.05 2.32 -5.63
CA LYS A 37 -15.70 3.59 -5.96
C LYS A 37 -17.05 3.74 -5.27
N GLN A 38 -17.91 2.73 -5.41
CA GLN A 38 -19.22 2.73 -4.73
C GLN A 38 -19.07 2.83 -3.20
N LYS A 39 -18.15 2.07 -2.60
CA LYS A 39 -17.89 2.13 -1.16
C LYS A 39 -17.40 3.51 -0.70
N LEU A 40 -16.56 4.17 -1.49
CA LEU A 40 -16.05 5.51 -1.18
C LEU A 40 -17.16 6.56 -1.26
N GLU A 41 -18.04 6.50 -2.27
CA GLU A 41 -19.18 7.40 -2.39
C GLU A 41 -20.12 7.27 -1.18
N GLU A 42 -20.45 6.05 -0.77
CA GLU A 42 -21.25 5.78 0.43
C GLU A 42 -20.56 6.25 1.72
N TYR A 43 -19.24 6.03 1.82
CA TYR A 43 -18.42 6.44 2.96
C TYR A 43 -18.38 7.97 3.11
N HIS A 44 -18.25 8.70 1.99
CA HIS A 44 -18.31 10.16 1.97
C HIS A 44 -19.71 10.69 2.28
N ALA A 45 -20.77 10.08 1.73
CA ALA A 45 -22.15 10.48 2.01
C ALA A 45 -22.51 10.35 3.50
N LYS A 46 -21.87 9.42 4.22
CA LYS A 46 -22.01 9.23 5.68
C LYS A 46 -21.15 10.17 6.53
N GLY A 47 -20.32 11.01 5.91
CA GLY A 47 -19.44 11.95 6.62
C GLY A 47 -18.31 11.27 7.39
N TYR A 48 -17.86 10.09 6.96
CA TYR A 48 -16.83 9.32 7.68
C TYR A 48 -15.39 9.70 7.34
N ALA A 49 -15.18 10.54 6.33
CA ALA A 49 -13.85 10.95 5.88
C ALA A 49 -13.04 11.64 6.99
N SER A 50 -11.77 11.26 7.10
CA SER A 50 -10.86 11.86 8.08
C SER A 50 -10.31 13.21 7.63
N GLY A 51 -10.29 13.46 6.32
CA GLY A 51 -9.71 14.66 5.69
C GLY A 51 -8.25 14.49 5.25
N PHE A 52 -7.65 13.31 5.48
CA PHE A 52 -6.31 12.98 4.96
C PHE A 52 -6.35 12.29 3.59
N GLU A 53 -7.53 11.87 3.13
CA GLU A 53 -7.69 11.17 1.87
C GLU A 53 -7.68 12.12 0.67
N GLU A 54 -7.27 11.63 -0.50
CA GLU A 54 -7.52 12.33 -1.76
C GLU A 54 -9.03 12.56 -1.94
N SER A 55 -9.41 13.83 -2.13
CA SER A 55 -10.80 14.27 -2.22
C SER A 55 -11.52 13.79 -3.48
N ASN A 56 -10.80 13.64 -4.59
CA ASN A 56 -11.37 13.19 -5.85
C ASN A 56 -11.40 11.65 -5.91
N ILE A 57 -12.60 11.07 -5.76
CA ILE A 57 -12.81 9.61 -5.78
C ILE A 57 -12.33 8.97 -7.09
N SER A 58 -12.48 9.65 -8.24
CA SER A 58 -12.00 9.11 -9.52
C SER A 58 -10.47 8.98 -9.53
N LEU A 59 -9.71 9.91 -8.94
CA LEU A 59 -8.24 9.77 -8.82
C LEU A 59 -7.82 8.60 -7.91
N ARG A 60 -8.70 8.13 -7.02
CA ARG A 60 -8.44 6.98 -6.13
C ARG A 60 -8.79 5.63 -6.76
N THR A 61 -9.63 5.63 -7.80
CA THR A 61 -10.26 4.41 -8.32
C THR A 61 -10.01 4.18 -9.80
N GLU A 62 -9.51 5.17 -10.54
CA GLU A 62 -9.22 5.07 -11.97
C GLU A 62 -7.72 5.25 -12.23
N PRO A 63 -6.91 4.16 -12.24
CA PRO A 63 -5.44 4.25 -12.35
C PRO A 63 -4.94 5.04 -13.56
N LYS A 64 -5.71 5.03 -14.67
CA LYS A 64 -5.37 5.71 -15.92
C LYS A 64 -5.47 7.24 -15.82
N LEU A 65 -6.14 7.79 -14.80
CA LEU A 65 -6.12 9.23 -14.55
C LEU A 65 -4.78 9.68 -13.96
N SER A 66 -4.11 8.83 -13.18
CA SER A 66 -2.76 9.11 -12.67
C SER A 66 -1.67 8.80 -13.71
N LEU A 67 -1.83 7.71 -14.47
CA LEU A 67 -0.91 7.30 -15.51
C LEU A 67 -1.69 6.79 -16.75
N PRO A 68 -1.90 7.62 -17.78
CA PRO A 68 -2.74 7.27 -18.95
C PRO A 68 -2.33 5.99 -19.69
N SER A 69 -1.03 5.68 -19.70
CA SER A 69 -0.48 4.49 -20.34
C SER A 69 -0.49 3.24 -19.45
N ALA A 70 -1.00 3.32 -18.21
CA ALA A 70 -0.99 2.22 -17.26
C ALA A 70 -1.69 0.97 -17.82
N ARG A 71 -1.01 -0.18 -17.69
CA ARG A 71 -1.52 -1.50 -18.09
C ARG A 71 -1.65 -2.47 -16.91
N SER A 72 -0.89 -2.24 -15.86
CA SER A 72 -0.83 -3.08 -14.66
C SER A 72 -0.37 -2.26 -13.47
N ILE A 73 -0.65 -2.77 -12.27
CA ILE A 73 -0.15 -2.25 -11.01
C ILE A 73 0.71 -3.34 -10.37
N ILE A 74 1.89 -2.95 -9.87
CA ILE A 74 2.77 -3.80 -9.07
C ILE A 74 2.62 -3.36 -7.62
N ALA A 75 2.06 -4.23 -6.78
CA ALA A 75 1.90 -3.97 -5.35
C ALA A 75 3.07 -4.61 -4.59
N ILE A 76 3.66 -3.88 -3.65
CA ILE A 76 4.75 -4.37 -2.81
C ILE A 76 4.37 -4.24 -1.34
N ALA A 77 4.95 -5.09 -0.50
CA ALA A 77 4.86 -4.98 0.95
C ALA A 77 6.24 -5.15 1.59
N VAL A 78 6.50 -4.34 2.60
CA VAL A 78 7.70 -4.40 3.44
C VAL A 78 7.25 -4.57 4.88
N GLY A 79 7.71 -5.64 5.52
CA GLY A 79 7.47 -5.94 6.92
C GLY A 79 8.30 -5.03 7.80
N TYR A 80 7.64 -4.40 8.78
CA TYR A 80 8.30 -3.63 9.82
C TYR A 80 8.17 -4.33 11.19
N PRO A 81 9.10 -4.11 12.12
CA PRO A 81 9.09 -4.78 13.41
C PRO A 81 7.83 -4.42 14.22
N ASN A 82 7.22 -5.44 14.85
CA ASN A 82 6.03 -5.26 15.68
C ASN A 82 6.30 -5.25 17.19
N LYS A 83 7.57 -5.47 17.59
CA LYS A 83 8.06 -5.47 18.97
C LYS A 83 9.38 -4.71 19.05
N LEU A 84 9.45 -3.77 19.98
CA LEU A 84 10.66 -3.01 20.25
C LEU A 84 11.55 -3.81 21.23
N LYS A 85 12.72 -4.25 20.76
CA LYS A 85 13.68 -4.95 21.63
C LYS A 85 14.23 -3.97 22.66
N GLY A 86 14.25 -4.37 23.94
CA GLY A 86 14.77 -3.53 25.02
C GLY A 86 13.91 -2.29 25.31
N ALA A 87 12.60 -2.34 25.05
CA ALA A 87 11.71 -1.22 25.32
C ALA A 87 11.83 -0.72 26.77
N PRO A 88 12.07 0.58 27.00
CA PRO A 88 12.17 1.11 28.35
C PRO A 88 10.83 0.95 29.09
N LYS A 89 10.89 0.54 30.36
CA LYS A 89 9.69 0.39 31.19
C LYS A 89 9.16 1.77 31.58
N SER A 90 7.85 1.96 31.46
CA SER A 90 7.15 3.13 32.01
C SER A 90 6.99 2.93 33.51
N VAL A 91 7.58 3.81 34.32
CA VAL A 91 7.58 3.71 35.79
C VAL A 91 7.06 5.01 36.42
N LYS A 92 6.69 4.96 37.71
CA LYS A 92 6.25 6.16 38.44
C LYS A 92 7.42 7.15 38.52
N GLY A 93 7.20 8.40 38.11
CA GLY A 93 8.24 9.44 38.03
C GLY A 93 8.94 9.55 36.68
N ASP A 94 8.86 8.51 35.83
CA ASP A 94 9.39 8.51 34.45
C ASP A 94 8.40 7.77 33.52
N ARG A 95 7.23 8.39 33.31
CA ARG A 95 6.15 7.83 32.49
C ARG A 95 6.44 8.06 31.01
N ARG A 96 6.18 7.03 30.20
CA ARG A 96 6.42 7.04 28.75
C ARG A 96 5.13 6.73 27.98
N GLY A 97 4.89 7.51 26.93
CA GLY A 97 3.95 7.17 25.87
C GLY A 97 4.59 6.25 24.83
N MET A 98 3.81 5.81 23.85
CA MET A 98 4.28 4.95 22.77
C MET A 98 3.80 5.48 21.43
N PHE A 99 4.70 5.56 20.46
CA PHE A 99 4.35 5.83 19.07
C PHE A 99 3.82 4.57 18.40
N ALA A 100 2.93 4.73 17.42
CA ALA A 100 2.48 3.63 16.59
C ALA A 100 3.67 2.92 15.91
N ARG A 101 3.56 1.60 15.72
CA ARG A 101 4.63 0.78 15.13
C ARG A 101 5.03 1.24 13.72
N ALA A 102 4.06 1.75 12.96
CA ALA A 102 4.29 2.31 11.63
C ALA A 102 5.12 3.61 11.61
N SER A 103 5.44 4.18 12.78
CA SER A 103 6.29 5.37 12.94
C SER A 103 7.63 5.03 13.61
N TRP A 104 8.02 3.77 13.65
CA TRP A 104 9.31 3.34 14.19
C TRP A 104 10.34 3.19 13.06
N GLY A 105 11.40 4.01 13.09
CA GLY A 105 12.61 3.81 12.27
C GLY A 105 12.38 3.97 10.78
#